data_AF-A0A8H9I5X3-F1
#
_entry.id   AF-A0A8H9I5X3-F1
#
_cell.length_a   1.000
_cell.length_b   1.000
_cell.length_c   1.000
_cell.angle_alpha   90.00
_cell.angle_beta   90.00
_cell.angle_gamma   90.00
#
_symmetry.space_group_name_H-M   'P 1'
#
loop_
_entity.id
_entity.type
_entity.pdbx_description
1 polymer ?
#
loop_
_entity_poly.entity_id
_entity_poly.type
_entity_poly.pdbx_seq_one_letter_code
_entity_poly.pdbx_strand_id
1 'polypeptide(L)'
;MNMIDAILHLPADSDLPDTVTDETGNPALSDPSAITSTGDRLHYVRLPNEQLTVWRSHATVLAETLYTGVGTADRLYQQIKADPEALALYESVYDTSPREIDDGEGGTTTYVPPFKFGMLAESTMPVPESVTSRQGMEQLIRSGLDEQVDDAINGIADSVERKLARNWLDKASIWERNNPQLLAISNALGLSTQDVDSLFIQAATL
;
A
#
# COMPACT_ATOMS: atom_id res chain seq x y z
N MET A 1 -14.22 -7.14 -10.08
CA MET A 1 -13.95 -8.01 -8.92
C MET A 1 -12.81 -7.35 -8.18
N ASN A 2 -13.03 -6.89 -6.94
CA ASN A 2 -12.03 -6.10 -6.22
C ASN A 2 -10.91 -7.02 -5.74
N MET A 3 -9.70 -6.79 -6.25
CA MET A 3 -8.49 -7.49 -5.83
C MET A 3 -7.93 -6.78 -4.59
N ILE A 4 -7.55 -7.54 -3.58
CA ILE A 4 -6.93 -7.05 -2.35
C ILE A 4 -5.50 -7.58 -2.31
N ASP A 5 -4.56 -6.68 -2.05
CA ASP A 5 -3.21 -7.05 -1.65
C ASP A 5 -3.20 -7.16 -0.13
N ALA A 6 -2.68 -8.27 0.40
CA ALA A 6 -2.61 -8.52 1.83
C ALA A 6 -1.28 -9.20 2.20
N ILE A 7 -0.80 -8.95 3.42
CA ILE A 7 0.29 -9.70 4.03
C ILE A 7 -0.30 -10.57 5.13
N LEU A 8 -0.15 -11.88 4.97
CA LEU A 8 -0.68 -12.89 5.88
C LEU A 8 0.46 -13.51 6.67
N HIS A 9 0.27 -13.67 7.97
CA HIS A 9 1.11 -14.46 8.86
C HIS A 9 0.44 -15.80 9.16
N LEU A 10 1.14 -16.89 8.87
CA LEU A 10 0.71 -18.25 9.11
C LEU A 10 1.69 -18.92 10.07
N PRO A 11 1.28 -19.20 11.32
CA PRO A 11 2.06 -20.03 12.23
C PRO A 11 2.37 -21.42 11.65
N ALA A 12 3.50 -22.00 12.02
CA ALA A 12 3.93 -23.32 11.58
C ALA A 12 2.92 -24.45 11.88
N ASP A 13 2.13 -24.29 12.93
CA ASP A 13 1.12 -25.23 13.42
C ASP A 13 -0.31 -24.90 12.96
N SER A 14 -0.45 -24.02 11.96
CA SER A 14 -1.76 -23.67 11.41
C SER A 14 -2.47 -24.90 10.83
N ASP A 15 -3.67 -25.19 11.34
CA ASP A 15 -4.55 -26.22 10.80
C ASP A 15 -5.29 -25.66 9.56
N LEU A 16 -4.81 -26.05 8.38
CA LEU A 16 -5.33 -25.58 7.10
C LEU A 16 -6.24 -26.63 6.48
N PRO A 17 -7.50 -26.30 6.15
CA PRO A 17 -8.38 -27.23 5.45
C PRO A 17 -7.95 -27.42 3.99
N ASP A 18 -8.31 -28.57 3.41
CA ASP A 18 -8.05 -28.92 2.00
C ASP A 18 -8.49 -27.83 0.99
N THR A 19 -9.47 -26.99 1.37
CA THR A 19 -9.96 -25.89 0.53
C THR A 19 -8.98 -24.74 0.36
N VAL A 20 -7.97 -24.64 1.22
CA VAL A 20 -6.93 -23.59 1.19
C VAL A 20 -5.52 -24.17 1.10
N THR A 21 -5.38 -25.47 0.87
CA THR A 21 -4.10 -26.13 0.64
C THR A 21 -4.00 -26.68 -0.78
N ASP A 22 -2.77 -26.82 -1.27
CA ASP A 22 -2.50 -27.51 -2.52
C ASP A 22 -2.50 -29.04 -2.34
N GLU A 23 -2.25 -29.77 -3.43
CA GLU A 23 -2.18 -31.24 -3.43
C GLU A 23 -1.07 -31.83 -2.54
N THR A 24 -0.15 -31.00 -2.07
CA THR A 24 0.94 -31.36 -1.15
C THR A 24 0.67 -30.96 0.30
N GLY A 25 -0.50 -30.36 0.59
CA GLY A 25 -0.88 -29.88 1.91
C GLY A 25 -0.20 -28.55 2.30
N ASN A 26 0.46 -27.87 1.35
CA ASN A 26 1.00 -26.54 1.58
C ASN A 26 -0.09 -25.47 1.38
N PRO A 27 0.02 -24.28 2.01
CA PRO A 27 -0.90 -23.18 1.74
C PRO A 27 -1.03 -22.93 0.22
N ALA A 28 -2.25 -22.93 -0.31
CA ALA A 28 -2.55 -22.62 -1.71
C ALA A 28 -2.46 -21.11 -1.99
N LEU A 29 -1.37 -20.50 -1.53
CA LEU A 29 -1.01 -19.10 -1.73
C LEU A 29 0.22 -19.05 -2.61
N SER A 30 0.09 -18.42 -3.77
CA SER A 30 1.21 -18.18 -4.67
C SER A 30 2.30 -17.36 -3.97
N ASP A 31 3.55 -17.71 -4.25
CA ASP A 31 4.73 -16.90 -3.88
C ASP A 31 4.56 -15.44 -4.30
N PRO A 32 5.08 -14.51 -3.49
CA PRO A 32 6.25 -14.72 -2.63
C PRO A 32 5.96 -14.88 -1.13
N SER A 33 6.80 -15.72 -0.51
CA SER A 33 6.77 -16.03 0.92
C SER A 33 8.11 -15.83 1.62
N ALA A 34 8.07 -15.55 2.92
CA ALA A 34 9.21 -15.64 3.84
C ALA A 34 8.91 -16.73 4.87
N ILE A 35 9.90 -17.54 5.25
CA ILE A 35 9.73 -18.70 6.13
C ILE A 35 10.84 -18.72 7.17
N THR A 36 10.50 -18.94 8.43
CA THR A 36 11.48 -19.17 9.51
C THR A 36 11.99 -20.62 9.53
N SER A 37 13.01 -20.89 10.35
CA SER A 37 13.42 -22.26 10.65
C SER A 37 12.39 -23.07 11.46
N THR A 38 11.48 -22.39 12.17
CA THR A 38 10.37 -23.01 12.91
C THR A 38 9.20 -23.38 11.99
N GLY A 39 9.15 -22.83 10.78
CA GLY A 39 8.11 -23.09 9.78
C GLY A 39 7.02 -22.03 9.71
N ASP A 40 7.12 -20.95 10.49
CA ASP A 40 6.22 -19.79 10.43
C ASP A 40 6.43 -19.07 9.10
N ARG A 41 5.35 -18.58 8.50
CA ARG A 41 5.36 -18.03 7.15
C ARG A 41 4.72 -16.66 7.08
N LEU A 42 5.31 -15.79 6.25
CA LEU A 42 4.66 -14.61 5.73
C LEU A 42 4.37 -14.81 4.25
N HIS A 43 3.16 -14.43 3.82
CA HIS A 43 2.77 -14.47 2.42
C HIS A 43 2.29 -13.08 1.98
N TYR A 44 2.90 -12.55 0.90
CA TYR A 44 2.28 -11.45 0.16
C TYR A 44 1.32 -12.07 -0.84
N VAL A 45 0.03 -11.81 -0.68
CA VAL A 45 -1.01 -12.34 -1.57
C VAL A 45 -1.76 -11.22 -2.31
N ARG A 46 -2.17 -11.49 -3.55
CA ARG A 46 -3.14 -10.69 -4.29
C ARG A 46 -4.34 -11.56 -4.64
N LEU A 47 -5.45 -11.40 -3.91
CA LEU A 47 -6.62 -12.28 -4.01
C LEU A 47 -7.91 -11.46 -4.15
N PRO A 48 -8.97 -12.01 -4.77
CA PRO A 48 -10.32 -11.45 -4.63
C PRO A 48 -10.72 -11.39 -3.15
N ASN A 49 -11.47 -10.35 -2.77
CA ASN A 49 -11.92 -10.17 -1.37
C ASN A 49 -12.64 -11.42 -0.78
N GLU A 50 -13.40 -12.15 -1.62
CA GLU A 50 -14.08 -13.37 -1.21
C GLU A 50 -13.10 -14.49 -0.82
N GLN A 51 -12.00 -14.63 -1.55
CA GLN A 51 -10.95 -15.61 -1.22
C GLN A 51 -10.18 -15.18 0.03
N LEU A 52 -9.87 -13.89 0.16
CA LEU A 52 -9.21 -13.37 1.37
C LEU A 52 -10.06 -13.61 2.63
N THR A 53 -11.40 -13.53 2.51
CA THR A 53 -12.31 -13.81 3.63
C THR A 53 -12.18 -15.25 4.14
N VAL A 54 -11.92 -16.22 3.26
CA VAL A 54 -11.64 -17.60 3.67
C VAL A 54 -10.35 -17.66 4.49
N TRP A 55 -9.29 -17.00 4.01
CA TRP A 55 -7.98 -16.98 4.67
C TRP A 55 -7.96 -16.31 6.04
N ARG A 56 -8.83 -15.33 6.30
CA ARG A 56 -8.93 -14.67 7.61
C ARG A 56 -9.25 -15.60 8.78
N SER A 57 -9.80 -16.79 8.51
CA SER A 57 -10.10 -17.79 9.54
C SER A 57 -8.89 -18.68 9.87
N HIS A 58 -7.84 -18.62 9.06
CA HIS A 58 -6.69 -19.55 9.10
C HIS A 58 -5.34 -18.84 9.19
N ALA A 59 -5.31 -17.52 9.00
CA ALA A 59 -4.11 -16.71 9.02
C ALA A 59 -4.39 -15.35 9.67
N THR A 60 -3.36 -14.77 10.28
CA THR A 60 -3.42 -13.39 10.79
C THR A 60 -3.14 -12.43 9.64
N VAL A 61 -4.07 -11.53 9.34
CA VAL A 61 -3.86 -10.45 8.36
C VAL A 61 -3.07 -9.33 9.04
N LEU A 62 -1.82 -9.12 8.63
CA LEU A 62 -0.97 -8.04 9.17
C LEU A 62 -1.28 -6.69 8.53
N ALA A 63 -1.64 -6.70 7.25
CA ALA A 63 -2.09 -5.52 6.51
C ALA A 63 -2.93 -5.96 5.30
N GLU A 64 -3.83 -5.10 4.86
CA GLU A 64 -4.58 -5.27 3.62
C GLU A 64 -4.94 -3.93 2.98
N THR A 65 -4.94 -3.89 1.65
CA THR A 65 -5.43 -2.73 0.90
C THR A 65 -6.02 -3.18 -0.42
N LEU A 66 -6.99 -2.41 -0.91
CA LEU A 66 -7.45 -2.55 -2.29
C LEU A 66 -6.26 -2.41 -3.23
N TYR A 67 -6.15 -3.34 -4.18
CA TYR A 67 -5.16 -3.24 -5.25
C TYR A 67 -5.54 -2.13 -6.21
N THR A 68 -4.69 -1.11 -6.26
CA THR A 68 -4.87 0.04 -7.15
C THR A 68 -3.63 0.27 -7.99
N GLY A 69 -2.83 -0.76 -8.28
CA GLY A 69 -1.64 -0.62 -9.11
C GLY A 69 -0.41 -0.16 -8.34
N VAL A 70 0.35 0.77 -8.94
CA VAL A 70 1.64 1.23 -8.41
C VAL A 70 1.48 1.78 -6.99
N GLY A 71 2.36 1.35 -6.09
CA GLY A 71 2.39 1.80 -4.70
C GLY A 71 1.39 1.15 -3.76
N THR A 72 0.62 0.17 -4.25
CA THR A 72 -0.21 -0.67 -3.37
C THR A 72 0.67 -1.39 -2.35
N ALA A 73 1.82 -1.94 -2.79
CA ALA A 73 2.75 -2.61 -1.88
C ALA A 73 3.25 -1.66 -0.80
N ASP A 74 3.54 -0.41 -1.16
CA ASP A 74 4.12 0.57 -0.25
C ASP A 74 3.12 0.95 0.84
N ARG A 75 1.85 1.18 0.50
CA ARG A 75 0.79 1.39 1.50
C ARG A 75 0.62 0.19 2.43
N LEU A 76 0.67 -1.01 1.88
CA LEU A 76 0.58 -2.26 2.66
C LEU A 76 1.71 -2.34 3.69
N TYR A 77 2.95 -2.08 3.28
CA TYR A 77 4.11 -2.07 4.17
C TYR A 77 4.13 -0.89 5.14
N GLN A 78 3.54 0.26 4.78
CA GLN A 78 3.37 1.38 5.72
C GLN A 78 2.35 1.04 6.81
N GLN A 79 1.26 0.33 6.50
CA GLN A 79 0.33 -0.15 7.53
C GLN A 79 1.04 -1.04 8.55
N ILE A 80 1.88 -1.99 8.09
CA ILE A 80 2.66 -2.84 8.99
C ILE A 80 3.56 -2.00 9.89
N LYS A 81 4.26 -0.99 9.35
CA LYS A 81 5.14 -0.12 10.16
C LYS A 81 4.38 0.73 11.16
N ALA A 82 3.14 1.11 10.84
CA ALA A 82 2.30 1.95 11.68
C ALA A 82 1.63 1.15 12.83
N ASP A 83 1.53 -0.17 12.70
CA ASP A 83 0.96 -1.07 13.71
C ASP A 83 2.07 -1.87 14.42
N PRO A 84 2.37 -1.57 15.70
CA PRO A 84 3.42 -2.27 16.44
C PRO A 84 3.21 -3.78 16.61
N GLU A 85 1.96 -4.25 16.67
CA GLU A 85 1.66 -5.69 16.81
C GLU A 85 1.88 -6.40 15.48
N ALA A 86 1.44 -5.79 14.38
CA ALA A 86 1.70 -6.30 13.04
C ALA A 86 3.20 -6.31 12.72
N LEU A 87 3.93 -5.26 13.10
CA LEU A 87 5.38 -5.16 12.92
C LEU A 87 6.12 -6.25 13.71
N ALA A 88 5.73 -6.49 14.97
CA ALA A 88 6.37 -7.52 15.80
C ALA A 88 6.19 -8.92 15.21
N LEU A 89 4.98 -9.25 14.71
CA LEU A 89 4.74 -10.52 14.02
C LEU A 89 5.50 -10.59 12.69
N TYR A 90 5.56 -9.50 11.95
CA TYR A 90 6.32 -9.42 10.70
C TYR A 90 7.81 -9.71 10.92
N GLU A 91 8.45 -9.00 11.86
CA GLU A 91 9.87 -9.14 12.17
C GLU A 91 10.20 -10.49 12.84
N SER A 92 9.21 -11.15 13.47
CA SER A 92 9.40 -12.52 13.98
C SER A 92 9.66 -13.55 12.89
N VAL A 93 9.19 -13.28 11.66
CA VAL A 93 9.40 -14.15 10.50
C VAL A 93 10.47 -13.62 9.55
N TYR A 94 10.47 -12.31 9.32
CA TYR A 94 11.38 -11.66 8.37
C TYR A 94 12.37 -10.74 9.10
N ASP A 95 13.56 -11.28 9.39
CA ASP A 95 14.62 -10.52 10.05
C ASP A 95 15.23 -9.47 9.11
N THR A 96 14.98 -8.20 9.44
CA THR A 96 15.50 -7.03 8.73
C THR A 96 16.77 -6.45 9.38
N SER A 97 17.33 -7.13 10.37
CA SER A 97 18.52 -6.66 11.09
C SER A 97 19.76 -6.64 10.18
N PRO A 98 20.63 -5.62 10.32
CA PRO A 98 21.92 -5.61 9.65
C PRO A 98 22.75 -6.85 10.01
N ARG A 99 23.33 -7.50 9.00
CA ARG A 99 24.23 -8.64 9.16
C ARG A 99 25.56 -8.41 8.47
N GLU A 100 26.63 -8.82 9.13
CA GLU A 100 27.97 -8.82 8.54
C GLU A 100 28.10 -10.04 7.62
N ILE A 101 28.48 -9.80 6.37
CA ILE A 101 28.74 -10.83 5.37
C ILE A 101 30.21 -10.74 4.97
N ASP A 102 30.89 -11.87 4.87
CA ASP A 102 32.23 -11.93 4.29
C ASP A 102 32.19 -11.45 2.84
N ASP A 103 33.00 -10.44 2.52
CA ASP A 103 33.07 -9.85 1.18
C ASP A 103 33.87 -10.69 0.18
N GLY A 104 34.50 -11.79 0.64
CA GLY A 104 35.31 -12.67 -0.18
C GLY A 104 36.73 -12.15 -0.44
N GLU A 105 37.09 -10.98 0.07
CA GLU A 105 38.42 -10.37 -0.01
C GLU A 105 39.13 -10.31 1.37
N GLY A 106 38.54 -10.96 2.38
CA GLY A 106 39.06 -10.99 3.76
C GLY A 106 38.59 -9.82 4.62
N GLY A 107 37.56 -9.08 4.17
CA GLY A 107 36.83 -8.08 4.93
C GLY A 107 35.40 -8.53 5.26
N THR A 108 34.66 -7.68 5.96
CA THR A 108 33.22 -7.85 6.17
C THR A 108 32.47 -6.64 5.60
N THR A 109 31.31 -6.90 5.00
CA THR A 109 30.37 -5.87 4.55
C THR A 109 29.06 -5.99 5.32
N THR A 110 28.55 -4.85 5.79
CA THR A 110 27.25 -4.79 6.46
C THR A 110 26.14 -4.84 5.40
N TYR A 111 25.39 -5.94 5.38
CA TYR A 111 24.18 -6.08 4.57
C TYR A 111 22.95 -5.83 5.42
N VAL A 112 22.13 -4.86 5.02
CA VAL A 112 20.81 -4.61 5.61
C VAL A 112 19.76 -5.18 4.67
N PRO A 113 19.03 -6.24 5.05
CA PRO A 113 17.94 -6.76 4.24
C PRO A 113 16.90 -5.66 3.97
N PRO A 114 16.34 -5.57 2.74
CA PRO A 114 15.28 -4.62 2.46
C PRO A 114 14.07 -4.94 3.33
N PHE A 115 13.36 -3.94 3.87
CA PHE A 115 12.20 -4.21 4.72
C PHE A 115 11.13 -5.03 4.01
N LYS A 116 10.93 -4.84 2.70
CA LYS A 116 9.88 -5.50 1.92
C LYS A 116 10.39 -6.85 1.40
N PHE A 117 9.80 -7.95 1.86
CA PHE A 117 10.01 -9.25 1.19
C PHE A 117 9.07 -9.36 -0.01
N GLY A 118 9.42 -10.21 -0.98
CA GLY A 118 8.43 -10.72 -1.92
C GLY A 118 7.48 -9.67 -2.51
N MET A 119 7.99 -8.72 -3.28
CA MET A 119 7.08 -7.83 -4.00
C MET A 119 6.47 -8.60 -5.17
N LEU A 120 5.16 -8.88 -5.12
CA LEU A 120 4.42 -9.27 -6.32
C LEU A 120 4.63 -8.19 -7.38
N ALA A 121 4.86 -8.59 -8.63
CA ALA A 121 5.00 -7.62 -9.71
C ALA A 121 3.77 -6.69 -9.69
N GLU A 122 4.01 -5.41 -9.37
CA GLU A 122 3.01 -4.39 -9.54
C GLU A 122 2.75 -4.35 -11.04
N SER A 123 1.57 -4.81 -11.51
CA SER A 123 1.15 -4.39 -12.84
C SER A 123 1.11 -2.87 -12.76
N THR A 124 1.95 -2.22 -13.55
CA THR A 124 1.94 -0.77 -13.69
C THR A 124 0.63 -0.43 -14.37
N MET A 125 -0.48 -0.41 -13.62
CA MET A 125 -1.65 0.31 -14.07
C MET A 125 -1.15 1.74 -14.30
N PRO A 126 -1.14 2.22 -15.55
CA PRO A 126 -0.60 3.53 -15.83
C PRO A 126 -1.38 4.52 -14.98
N VAL A 127 -0.66 5.29 -14.15
CA VAL A 127 -1.29 6.34 -13.36
C VAL A 127 -1.96 7.30 -14.35
N PRO A 128 -3.27 7.55 -14.25
CA PRO A 128 -3.92 8.50 -15.12
C PRO A 128 -3.25 9.86 -15.01
N GLU A 129 -2.90 10.47 -16.14
CA GLU A 129 -2.35 11.84 -16.16
C GLU A 129 -3.41 12.88 -15.76
N SER A 130 -4.69 12.53 -15.89
CA SER A 130 -5.80 13.37 -15.46
C SER A 130 -7.05 12.57 -15.08
N VAL A 131 -7.90 13.17 -14.26
CA VAL A 131 -9.25 12.69 -13.92
C VAL A 131 -10.25 13.84 -14.04
N THR A 132 -11.53 13.54 -14.21
CA THR A 132 -12.54 14.61 -14.16
C THR A 132 -12.65 15.16 -12.74
N SER A 133 -13.01 16.43 -12.59
CA SER A 133 -13.14 17.04 -11.24
C SER A 133 -14.23 16.35 -10.41
N ARG A 134 -15.25 15.76 -11.03
CA ARG A 134 -16.23 14.91 -10.35
C ARG A 134 -15.57 13.67 -9.74
N GLN A 135 -14.78 12.94 -10.52
CA GLN A 135 -14.05 11.76 -10.07
C GLN A 135 -13.07 12.09 -8.94
N GLY A 136 -12.31 13.18 -9.10
CA GLY A 136 -11.37 13.66 -8.09
C GLY A 136 -12.06 14.04 -6.77
N MET A 137 -13.12 14.85 -6.83
CA MET A 137 -13.89 15.22 -5.64
C MET A 137 -14.55 14.01 -4.97
N GLU A 138 -15.14 13.10 -5.73
CA GLU A 138 -15.74 11.89 -5.17
C GLU A 138 -14.69 11.01 -4.46
N GLN A 139 -13.49 10.91 -5.03
CA GLN A 139 -12.41 10.16 -4.40
C GLN A 139 -11.89 10.82 -3.11
N LEU A 140 -11.80 12.17 -3.07
CA LEU A 140 -11.43 12.88 -1.84
C LEU A 140 -12.44 12.60 -0.72
N ILE A 141 -13.74 12.66 -1.03
CA ILE A 141 -14.83 12.34 -0.09
C ILE A 141 -14.72 10.89 0.40
N ARG A 142 -14.52 9.94 -0.51
CA ARG A 142 -14.33 8.52 -0.16
C ARG A 142 -13.09 8.28 0.71
N SER A 143 -12.08 9.13 0.58
CA SER A 143 -10.84 9.08 1.36
C SER A 143 -10.90 9.89 2.67
N GLY A 144 -12.00 10.62 2.93
CA GLY A 144 -12.11 11.54 4.08
C GLY A 144 -11.11 12.70 4.04
N LEU A 145 -10.66 13.08 2.84
CA LEU A 145 -9.67 14.15 2.63
C LEU A 145 -10.30 15.48 2.20
N ASP A 146 -11.59 15.50 1.88
CA ASP A 146 -12.29 16.68 1.37
C ASP A 146 -12.27 17.85 2.36
N GLU A 147 -12.55 17.59 3.65
CA GLU A 147 -12.46 18.62 4.69
C GLU A 147 -11.02 19.13 4.88
N GLN A 148 -10.03 18.23 4.79
CA GLN A 148 -8.62 18.61 4.93
C GLN A 148 -8.15 19.49 3.76
N VAL A 149 -8.64 19.22 2.54
CA VAL A 149 -8.39 20.08 1.37
C VAL A 149 -8.95 21.48 1.60
N ASP A 150 -10.15 21.59 2.16
CA ASP A 150 -10.76 22.87 2.49
C ASP A 150 -9.94 23.64 3.52
N ASP A 151 -9.48 22.97 4.57
CA ASP A 151 -8.60 23.55 5.59
C ASP A 151 -7.26 23.97 5.02
N ALA A 152 -6.64 23.16 4.16
CA ALA A 152 -5.39 23.46 3.49
C ALA A 152 -5.51 24.73 2.63
N ILE A 153 -6.59 24.87 1.86
CA ILE A 153 -6.85 26.07 1.07
C ILE A 153 -7.08 27.27 2.00
N ASN A 154 -7.90 27.12 3.05
CA ASN A 154 -8.19 28.20 3.99
C ASN A 154 -6.95 28.68 4.75
N GLY A 155 -5.97 27.79 4.97
CA GLY A 155 -4.68 28.07 5.59
C GLY A 155 -3.69 28.85 4.72
N ILE A 156 -3.91 28.97 3.41
CA ILE A 156 -3.03 29.75 2.51
C ILE A 156 -3.03 31.23 2.94
N ALA A 157 -1.89 31.76 3.36
CA ALA A 157 -1.79 33.12 3.90
C ALA A 157 -2.09 34.21 2.87
N ASP A 158 -1.59 34.07 1.64
CA ASP A 158 -1.84 35.01 0.55
C ASP A 158 -3.30 34.90 0.07
N SER A 159 -4.03 36.01 0.15
CA SER A 159 -5.45 36.04 -0.17
C SER A 159 -5.77 35.83 -1.66
N VAL A 160 -4.83 36.14 -2.55
CA VAL A 160 -4.97 35.92 -3.99
C VAL A 160 -4.73 34.46 -4.31
N GLU A 161 -3.65 33.88 -3.79
CA GLU A 161 -3.34 32.45 -3.97
C GLU A 161 -4.48 31.56 -3.43
N ARG A 162 -5.02 31.89 -2.26
CA ARG A 162 -6.18 31.19 -1.68
C ARG A 162 -7.38 31.19 -2.64
N LYS A 163 -7.71 32.35 -3.22
CA LYS A 163 -8.83 32.48 -4.16
C LYS A 163 -8.58 31.74 -5.46
N LEU A 164 -7.33 31.71 -5.94
CA LEU A 164 -6.95 30.96 -7.13
C LEU A 164 -7.05 29.45 -6.90
N ALA A 165 -6.56 28.95 -5.76
CA ALA A 165 -6.68 27.55 -5.37
C ALA A 165 -8.15 27.10 -5.26
N ARG A 166 -8.97 27.91 -4.57
CA ARG A 166 -10.42 27.68 -4.46
C ARG A 166 -11.10 27.67 -5.82
N ASN A 167 -10.83 28.67 -6.67
CA ASN A 167 -11.39 28.72 -8.02
C ASN A 167 -10.96 27.51 -8.86
N TRP A 168 -9.71 27.07 -8.76
CA TRP A 168 -9.24 25.88 -9.46
C TRP A 168 -9.99 24.63 -8.99
N LEU A 169 -10.09 24.41 -7.68
CA LEU A 169 -10.81 23.26 -7.11
C LEU A 169 -12.28 23.24 -7.58
N ASP A 170 -12.95 24.39 -7.52
CA ASP A 170 -14.39 24.50 -7.79
C ASP A 170 -14.75 24.54 -9.29
N LYS A 171 -13.86 25.05 -10.15
CA LYS A 171 -14.16 25.39 -11.55
C LYS A 171 -13.38 24.61 -12.59
N ALA A 172 -12.31 23.91 -12.21
CA ALA A 172 -11.68 22.99 -13.13
C ALA A 172 -12.68 21.92 -13.57
N SER A 173 -12.62 21.52 -14.84
CA SER A 173 -13.38 20.38 -15.36
C SER A 173 -12.58 19.09 -15.27
N ILE A 174 -11.25 19.22 -15.31
CA ILE A 174 -10.27 18.15 -15.30
C ILE A 174 -9.19 18.52 -14.29
N TRP A 175 -8.78 17.55 -13.49
CA TRP A 175 -7.61 17.66 -12.62
C TRP A 175 -6.46 16.89 -13.25
N GLU A 176 -5.38 17.60 -13.52
CA GLU A 176 -4.14 17.04 -14.06
C GLU A 176 -3.18 16.73 -12.92
N ARG A 177 -2.56 15.55 -12.96
CA ARG A 177 -1.68 15.04 -11.91
C ARG A 177 -0.46 15.92 -11.65
N ASN A 178 0.03 16.58 -12.69
CA ASN A 178 1.18 17.50 -12.63
C ASN A 178 0.76 18.97 -12.48
N ASN A 179 -0.53 19.25 -12.20
CA ASN A 179 -1.00 20.62 -12.03
C ASN A 179 -0.35 21.28 -10.79
N PRO A 180 0.23 22.49 -10.90
CA PRO A 180 0.88 23.14 -9.76
C PRO A 180 -0.03 23.38 -8.54
N GLN A 181 -1.33 23.64 -8.74
CA GLN A 181 -2.28 23.84 -7.64
C GLN A 181 -2.56 22.53 -6.91
N LEU A 182 -2.76 21.43 -7.64
CA LEU A 182 -2.92 20.10 -7.06
C LEU A 182 -1.70 19.71 -6.23
N LEU A 183 -0.48 19.92 -6.78
CA LEU A 183 0.77 19.60 -6.09
C LEU A 183 0.96 20.44 -4.83
N ALA A 184 0.60 21.72 -4.86
CA ALA A 184 0.67 22.60 -3.69
C ALA A 184 -0.28 22.13 -2.57
N ILE A 185 -1.53 21.78 -2.92
CA ILE A 185 -2.51 21.24 -1.96
C ILE A 185 -2.03 19.90 -1.39
N SER A 186 -1.56 18.99 -2.25
CA SER A 186 -1.08 17.67 -1.83
C SER A 186 0.09 17.78 -0.85
N ASN A 187 1.03 18.70 -1.11
CA ASN A 187 2.14 18.97 -0.20
C ASN A 187 1.67 19.56 1.14
N ALA A 188 0.68 20.47 1.12
CA ALA A 188 0.11 21.03 2.34
C ALA A 188 -0.59 19.99 3.22
N LEU A 189 -1.12 18.93 2.60
CA LEU A 189 -1.71 17.77 3.26
C LEU A 189 -0.69 16.71 3.71
N GLY A 190 0.60 16.88 3.37
CA GLY A 190 1.64 15.89 3.65
C GLY A 190 1.51 14.60 2.83
N LEU A 191 0.77 14.63 1.71
CA LEU A 191 0.63 13.48 0.81
C LEU A 191 1.93 13.26 0.02
N SER A 192 2.37 12.02 -0.03
CA SER A 192 3.49 11.63 -0.90
C SER A 192 3.04 11.58 -2.37
N THR A 193 4.00 11.58 -3.31
CA THR A 193 3.70 11.36 -4.74
C THR A 193 2.92 10.07 -4.97
N GLN A 194 3.20 9.04 -4.19
CA GLN A 194 2.53 7.76 -4.28
C GLN A 194 1.08 7.81 -3.79
N ASP A 195 0.79 8.61 -2.76
CA ASP A 195 -0.58 8.82 -2.30
C ASP A 195 -1.40 9.54 -3.37
N VAL A 196 -0.82 10.57 -4.01
CA VAL A 196 -1.44 11.28 -5.12
C VAL A 196 -1.70 10.35 -6.31
N ASP A 197 -0.71 9.54 -6.70
CA ASP A 197 -0.88 8.55 -7.78
C ASP A 197 -2.02 7.58 -7.47
N SER A 198 -2.13 7.17 -6.21
CA SER A 198 -3.15 6.23 -5.75
C SER A 198 -4.55 6.85 -5.74
N LEU A 199 -4.68 8.13 -5.39
CA LEU A 199 -5.93 8.87 -5.52
C LEU A 199 -6.34 8.97 -6.99
N PHE A 200 -5.41 9.22 -7.91
CA PHE A 200 -5.70 9.29 -9.34
C PHE A 200 -6.16 7.96 -9.93
N ILE A 201 -5.49 6.86 -9.56
CA ILE A 201 -5.89 5.52 -10.02
C ILE A 201 -7.29 5.17 -9.50
N GLN A 202 -7.58 5.45 -8.23
CA GLN A 202 -8.90 5.18 -7.64
C GLN A 202 -9.99 6.06 -8.26
N ALA A 203 -9.73 7.36 -8.39
CA ALA A 203 -10.66 8.32 -9.00
C ALA A 203 -11.03 7.92 -10.44
N ALA A 204 -10.10 7.40 -11.24
CA ALA A 204 -10.37 6.96 -12.60
C ALA A 204 -11.34 5.77 -12.71
N THR A 205 -11.64 5.09 -11.60
CA THR A 205 -12.64 4.00 -11.57
C THR A 205 -14.07 4.47 -11.31
N LEU A 206 -14.27 5.76 -11.00
CA LEU A 206 -15.54 6.39 -10.62
C LEU A 206 -16.23 7.06 -11.81
#